data_AF-A0A816PUS9-F1
#
_entry.id   AF-A0A816PUS9-F1
#
_cell.length_a   1.000
_cell.length_b   1.000
_cell.length_c   1.000
_cell.angle_alpha   90.00
_cell.angle_beta   90.00
_cell.angle_gamma   90.00
#
_symmetry.space_group_name_H-M   'P 1'
#
loop_
_entity.id
_entity.type
_entity.pdbx_description
1 polymer ?
#
loop_
_entity_poly.entity_id
_entity_poly.type
_entity_poly.pdbx_seq_one_letter_code
_entity_poly.pdbx_strand_id
1 'polypeptide(L)'
;MDESKPFPQSFNMVMDEGTSDPRYTEMISNPQFTCKPVPTPVTSVFWDIADYPIPIGADPVLFCNRMKDALVNKGYKGELSIYVYVDTGELLPKCLETFVEFDFLPKGDDYARISSMLVDISFWALSYPYSNIIVLSKKIVRDTILSFESLYNTHGLLLSKTEPHWLVPSESSALFLASLFKDQPEAS
;
A
#
# COMPACT_ATOMS: atom_id res chain seq x y z
N MET A 1 -19.43 -14.09 -44.94
CA MET A 1 -20.52 -14.06 -43.96
C MET A 1 -20.76 -15.49 -43.55
N ASP A 2 -20.43 -15.84 -42.32
CA ASP A 2 -20.89 -17.07 -41.68
C ASP A 2 -21.14 -16.73 -40.21
N GLU A 3 -22.37 -17.02 -39.76
CA GLU A 3 -22.96 -16.62 -38.50
C GLU A 3 -22.69 -17.69 -37.40
N SER A 4 -22.26 -17.21 -36.24
CA SER A 4 -22.49 -17.72 -34.88
C SER A 4 -22.73 -19.23 -34.67
N LYS A 5 -21.72 -19.90 -34.08
CA LYS A 5 -21.96 -21.10 -33.24
C LYS A 5 -22.24 -20.68 -31.78
N PRO A 6 -23.22 -21.29 -31.08
CA PRO A 6 -23.57 -20.92 -29.71
C PRO A 6 -22.58 -21.48 -28.67
N PHE A 7 -22.48 -20.79 -27.53
CA PHE A 7 -21.69 -21.22 -26.36
C PHE A 7 -22.25 -22.53 -25.75
N PRO A 8 -21.39 -23.44 -25.25
CA PRO A 8 -21.84 -24.66 -24.59
C PRO A 8 -22.53 -24.37 -23.24
N GLN A 9 -23.56 -25.17 -22.93
CA GLN A 9 -24.40 -25.08 -21.74
C GLN A 9 -23.62 -25.38 -20.43
N SER A 10 -24.10 -24.75 -19.35
CA SER A 10 -23.61 -24.88 -17.97
C SER A 10 -23.53 -26.34 -17.50
N PHE A 11 -22.35 -26.77 -17.05
CA PHE A 11 -22.16 -28.04 -16.35
C PHE A 11 -22.82 -27.97 -14.96
N ASN A 12 -23.87 -28.74 -14.73
CA ASN A 12 -24.41 -28.96 -13.39
C ASN A 12 -23.55 -30.01 -12.69
N MET A 13 -22.74 -29.59 -11.70
CA MET A 13 -21.94 -30.50 -10.89
C MET A 13 -22.76 -30.94 -9.68
N VAL A 14 -23.31 -32.15 -9.77
CA VAL A 14 -23.94 -32.83 -8.62
C VAL A 14 -22.81 -33.31 -7.71
N MET A 15 -22.80 -32.85 -6.45
CA MET A 15 -21.83 -33.32 -5.46
C MET A 15 -22.30 -34.68 -4.95
N ASP A 16 -21.55 -35.74 -5.29
CA ASP A 16 -21.74 -37.07 -4.73
C ASP A 16 -21.15 -37.09 -3.31
N GLU A 17 -22.01 -37.13 -2.30
CA GLU A 17 -21.61 -37.26 -0.90
C GLU A 17 -21.20 -38.70 -0.64
N GLY A 18 -19.89 -38.94 -0.53
CA GLY A 18 -19.37 -40.11 0.16
C GLY A 18 -18.42 -40.97 -0.67
N THR A 19 -17.17 -40.52 -0.78
CA THR A 19 -15.99 -41.33 -0.47
C THR A 19 -14.79 -40.38 -0.52
N SER A 20 -14.29 -39.98 0.65
CA SER A 20 -13.04 -39.21 0.73
C SER A 20 -11.90 -40.10 0.23
N ASP A 21 -11.38 -39.73 -0.94
CA ASP A 21 -10.24 -40.38 -1.57
C ASP A 21 -9.05 -40.40 -0.58
N PRO A 22 -8.44 -41.57 -0.31
CA PRO A 22 -7.32 -41.67 0.63
C PRO A 22 -6.12 -40.79 0.27
N ARG A 23 -6.00 -40.38 -1.00
CA ARG A 23 -4.99 -39.40 -1.45
C ARG A 23 -5.22 -38.01 -0.85
N TYR A 24 -6.47 -37.63 -0.57
CA TYR A 24 -6.75 -36.37 0.13
C TYR A 24 -6.21 -36.41 1.55
N THR A 25 -6.44 -37.50 2.29
CA THR A 25 -5.95 -37.65 3.68
C THR A 25 -4.43 -37.64 3.76
N GLU A 26 -3.76 -38.19 2.75
CA GLU A 26 -2.29 -38.19 2.62
C GLU A 26 -1.73 -36.79 2.28
N MET A 27 -2.48 -35.98 1.51
CA MET A 27 -2.09 -34.60 1.18
C MET A 27 -2.13 -33.66 2.39
N ILE A 28 -3.17 -33.73 3.24
CA ILE A 28 -3.31 -32.86 4.43
C ILE A 28 -2.40 -33.27 5.60
N SER A 29 -1.88 -34.50 5.60
CA SER A 29 -0.95 -34.99 6.64
C SER A 29 0.51 -34.72 6.31
N ASN A 30 0.83 -34.26 5.10
CA ASN A 30 2.19 -33.95 4.69
C ASN A 30 2.62 -32.56 5.23
N PRO A 31 3.66 -32.47 6.07
CA PRO A 31 4.14 -31.20 6.60
C PRO A 31 4.65 -30.21 5.53
N GLN A 32 4.95 -30.67 4.31
CA GLN A 32 5.28 -29.79 3.17
C GLN A 32 4.06 -29.07 2.58
N PHE A 33 2.85 -29.57 2.82
CA PHE A 33 1.58 -28.98 2.37
C PHE A 33 0.82 -28.30 3.52
N THR A 34 1.49 -27.96 4.61
CA THR A 34 0.95 -27.01 5.58
C THR A 34 0.60 -25.73 4.81
N CYS A 35 -0.67 -25.31 4.85
CA CYS A 35 -1.02 -23.97 4.41
C CYS A 35 -0.04 -23.02 5.08
N LYS A 36 0.75 -22.31 4.27
CA LYS A 36 1.63 -21.26 4.78
C LYS A 36 0.81 -20.39 5.73
N PRO A 37 1.37 -19.94 6.87
CA PRO A 37 0.64 -19.06 7.78
C PRO A 37 -0.04 -17.98 6.95
N VAL A 38 -1.35 -17.79 7.18
CA VAL A 38 -2.12 -16.74 6.50
C VAL A 38 -1.25 -15.50 6.51
N PRO A 39 -0.90 -14.93 5.33
CA PRO A 39 -0.07 -13.75 5.30
C PRO A 39 -0.66 -12.73 6.26
N THR A 40 0.08 -12.36 7.28
CA THR A 40 -0.34 -11.29 8.17
C THR A 40 -0.54 -10.07 7.30
N PRO A 41 -1.70 -9.41 7.33
CA PRO A 41 -1.90 -8.25 6.49
C PRO A 41 -0.84 -7.21 6.84
N VAL A 42 -0.10 -6.73 5.84
CA VAL A 42 0.93 -5.72 6.01
C VAL A 42 0.48 -4.47 5.27
N THR A 43 0.69 -3.31 5.88
CA THR A 43 0.40 -2.01 5.27
C THR A 43 1.63 -1.13 5.40
N SER A 44 2.17 -0.65 4.27
CA SER A 44 3.29 0.29 4.28
C SER A 44 2.88 1.61 3.67
N VAL A 45 3.28 2.69 4.35
CA VAL A 45 3.11 4.07 3.91
C VAL A 45 4.45 4.57 3.39
N PHE A 46 4.50 5.01 2.15
CA PHE A 46 5.65 5.66 1.51
C PHE A 46 5.31 7.13 1.35
N TRP A 47 6.06 8.00 2.04
CA TRP A 47 5.65 9.37 2.29
C TRP A 47 6.74 10.37 1.90
N ASP A 48 6.45 11.19 0.89
CA ASP A 48 7.22 12.38 0.55
C ASP A 48 6.86 13.52 1.52
N ILE A 49 7.78 13.81 2.44
CA ILE A 49 7.57 14.85 3.47
C ILE A 49 7.57 16.27 2.89
N ALA A 50 8.22 16.49 1.75
CA ALA A 50 8.23 17.79 1.10
C ALA A 50 6.85 18.12 0.51
N ASP A 51 6.14 17.10 -0.01
CA ASP A 51 4.79 17.23 -0.54
C ASP A 51 3.73 17.28 0.57
N TYR A 52 3.90 16.49 1.63
CA TYR A 52 2.98 16.44 2.78
C TYR A 52 3.76 16.67 4.07
N PRO A 53 4.11 17.92 4.41
CA PRO A 53 4.88 18.20 5.60
C PRO A 53 4.07 17.91 6.87
N ILE A 54 4.77 17.56 7.95
CA ILE A 54 4.19 17.52 9.28
C ILE A 54 3.67 18.92 9.63
N PRO A 55 2.42 19.06 10.12
CA PRO A 55 1.87 20.36 10.50
C PRO A 55 2.74 21.09 11.52
N ILE A 56 2.86 22.41 11.36
CA ILE A 56 3.64 23.26 12.28
C ILE A 56 3.07 23.14 13.69
N GLY A 57 3.94 22.89 14.67
CA GLY A 57 3.55 22.72 16.08
C GLY A 57 3.09 21.31 16.46
N ALA A 58 2.91 20.40 15.49
CA ALA A 58 2.67 19.00 15.78
C ALA A 58 3.97 18.31 16.20
N ASP A 59 3.91 17.50 17.26
CA ASP A 59 4.99 16.55 17.55
C ASP A 59 5.02 15.48 16.46
N PRO A 60 6.16 15.28 15.78
CA PRO A 60 6.25 14.34 14.67
C PRO A 60 5.95 12.88 15.04
N VAL A 61 6.39 12.42 16.21
CA VAL A 61 6.17 11.04 16.66
C VAL A 61 4.67 10.82 16.92
N LEU A 62 4.03 11.75 17.61
CA LEU A 62 2.59 11.72 17.84
C LEU A 62 1.79 11.87 16.54
N PHE A 63 2.31 12.60 15.55
CA PHE A 63 1.67 12.69 14.23
C PHE A 63 1.73 11.35 13.48
N CYS A 64 2.89 10.71 13.42
CA CYS A 64 3.04 9.38 12.82
C CYS A 64 2.15 8.35 13.53
N ASN A 65 2.10 8.35 14.86
CA ASN A 65 1.24 7.45 15.62
C ASN A 65 -0.25 7.69 15.32
N ARG A 66 -0.69 8.95 15.30
CA ARG A 66 -2.07 9.30 14.90
C ARG A 66 -2.41 8.83 13.49
N MET A 67 -1.45 8.90 12.56
CA MET A 67 -1.64 8.36 11.21
C MET A 67 -1.83 6.83 11.24
N LYS A 68 -1.00 6.10 12.00
CA LYS A 68 -1.17 4.65 12.18
C LYS A 68 -2.54 4.32 12.78
N ASP A 69 -2.94 5.02 13.84
CA ASP A 69 -4.24 4.83 14.48
C ASP A 69 -5.41 5.12 13.53
N ALA A 70 -5.31 6.18 12.72
CA ALA A 70 -6.32 6.51 11.73
C ALA A 70 -6.46 5.41 10.65
N LEU A 71 -5.34 4.82 10.22
CA LEU A 71 -5.35 3.70 9.27
C LEU A 71 -5.96 2.45 9.90
N VAL A 72 -5.62 2.13 11.16
CA VAL A 72 -6.26 1.03 11.90
C VAL A 72 -7.78 1.24 12.01
N ASN A 73 -8.21 2.44 12.36
CA ASN A 73 -9.64 2.80 12.45
C ASN A 73 -10.36 2.73 11.11
N LYS A 74 -9.65 2.95 9.99
CA LYS A 74 -10.19 2.79 8.63
C LYS A 74 -10.30 1.32 8.21
N GLY A 75 -9.72 0.40 8.98
CA GLY A 75 -9.80 -1.04 8.77
C GLY A 75 -8.53 -1.67 8.18
N TYR A 76 -7.43 -0.92 8.07
CA TYR A 76 -6.12 -1.51 7.75
C TYR A 76 -5.66 -2.35 8.95
N LYS A 77 -5.31 -3.61 8.69
CA LYS A 77 -4.97 -4.58 9.74
C LYS A 77 -3.51 -5.01 9.64
N GLY A 78 -2.99 -5.49 10.76
CA GLY A 78 -1.67 -6.08 10.89
C GLY A 78 -0.56 -5.04 10.98
N GLU A 79 0.63 -5.39 10.51
CA GLU A 79 1.83 -4.56 10.69
C GLU A 79 1.76 -3.29 9.84
N LEU A 80 2.14 -2.16 10.43
CA LEU A 80 2.11 -0.85 9.78
C LEU A 80 3.45 -0.13 9.88
N SER A 81 4.07 0.03 8.72
CA SER A 81 5.36 0.69 8.54
C SER A 81 5.19 2.03 7.82
N ILE A 82 6.00 3.02 8.18
CA ILE A 82 6.02 4.32 7.54
C ILE A 82 7.47 4.58 7.11
N TYR A 83 7.64 4.81 5.81
CA TYR A 83 8.87 5.18 5.14
C TYR A 83 8.74 6.65 4.74
N VAL A 84 9.68 7.48 5.17
CA VAL A 84 9.66 8.91 4.90
C VAL A 84 10.87 9.30 4.05
N TYR A 85 10.57 9.94 2.93
CA TYR A 85 11.55 10.42 1.96
C TYR A 85 11.81 11.90 2.22
N VAL A 86 13.06 12.22 2.51
CA VAL A 86 13.47 13.55 2.98
C VAL A 86 14.73 14.01 2.24
N ASP A 87 14.84 15.31 2.00
CA ASP A 87 16.08 15.88 1.47
C ASP A 87 17.20 15.80 2.52
N THR A 88 18.42 15.46 2.11
CA THR A 88 19.63 15.40 2.96
C THR A 88 19.91 16.67 3.76
N GLY A 89 19.33 17.81 3.36
CA GLY A 89 19.46 19.09 4.07
C GLY A 89 18.38 19.36 5.12
N GLU A 90 17.35 18.53 5.24
CA GLU A 90 16.29 18.66 6.22
C GLU A 90 16.60 17.78 7.44
N LEU A 91 16.74 18.43 8.61
CA LEU A 91 17.01 17.71 9.85
C LEU A 91 15.71 17.24 10.46
N LEU A 92 15.57 15.92 10.63
CA LEU A 92 14.47 15.32 11.37
C LEU A 92 14.88 15.04 12.82
N PRO A 93 13.91 15.08 13.76
CA PRO A 93 14.17 14.66 15.13
C PRO A 93 14.60 13.20 15.20
N LYS A 94 15.67 12.91 15.95
CA LYS A 94 16.16 11.54 16.21
C LYS A 94 15.08 10.59 16.74
N CYS A 95 14.08 11.11 17.45
CA CYS A 95 12.99 10.31 17.95
C CYS A 95 12.16 9.68 16.82
N LEU A 96 12.09 10.29 15.64
CA LEU A 96 11.38 9.69 14.50
C LEU A 96 12.13 8.49 13.91
N GLU A 97 13.47 8.49 13.93
CA GLU A 97 14.30 7.43 13.31
C GLU A 97 14.01 6.05 13.90
N THR A 98 13.53 6.00 15.15
CA THR A 98 13.15 4.74 15.80
C THR A 98 11.74 4.26 15.45
N PHE A 99 10.88 5.14 14.91
CA PHE A 99 9.48 4.82 14.59
C PHE A 99 9.19 4.81 13.08
N VAL A 100 10.10 5.36 12.29
CA VAL A 100 9.99 5.66 10.86
C VAL A 100 11.32 5.38 10.19
N GLU A 101 11.28 4.72 9.04
CA GLU A 101 12.46 4.49 8.21
C GLU A 101 12.66 5.68 7.25
N PHE A 102 13.89 6.13 7.06
CA PHE A 102 14.20 7.33 6.29
C PHE A 102 15.13 7.05 5.11
N ASP A 103 14.74 7.60 3.96
CA ASP A 103 15.59 7.64 2.78
C ASP A 103 15.98 9.08 2.48
N PHE A 104 17.28 9.35 2.58
CA PHE A 104 17.86 10.66 2.38
C PHE A 104 18.28 10.86 0.93
N LEU A 105 17.80 11.95 0.33
CA LEU A 105 17.98 12.20 -1.10
C LEU A 105 18.74 13.52 -1.35
N PRO A 106 19.41 13.68 -2.50
CA PRO A 106 20.01 14.95 -2.89
C PRO A 106 18.94 16.06 -2.95
N LYS A 107 19.26 17.21 -2.35
CA LYS A 107 18.31 18.33 -2.23
C LYS A 107 17.80 18.81 -3.60
N GLY A 108 16.48 19.00 -3.70
CA GLY A 108 15.86 19.74 -4.81
C GLY A 108 15.62 18.95 -6.10
N ASP A 109 15.80 17.63 -6.09
CA ASP A 109 15.44 16.76 -7.21
C ASP A 109 14.20 15.93 -6.89
N ASP A 110 13.03 16.51 -7.20
CA ASP A 110 11.74 15.84 -7.06
C ASP A 110 11.66 14.54 -7.84
N TYR A 111 12.33 14.47 -9.00
CA TYR A 111 12.34 13.28 -9.84
C TYR A 111 13.17 12.18 -9.17
N ALA A 112 14.35 12.49 -8.64
CA ALA A 112 15.15 11.53 -7.88
C ALA A 112 14.37 10.98 -6.67
N ARG A 113 13.59 11.83 -5.99
CA ARG A 113 12.76 11.39 -4.85
C ARG A 113 11.68 10.42 -5.23
N ILE A 114 10.84 10.76 -6.21
CA ILE A 114 9.77 9.87 -6.65
C ILE A 114 10.35 8.57 -7.26
N SER A 115 11.48 8.65 -7.96
CA SER A 115 12.17 7.48 -8.50
C SER A 115 12.72 6.57 -7.41
N SER A 116 13.37 7.11 -6.37
CA SER A 116 13.86 6.31 -5.23
C SER A 116 12.70 5.61 -4.53
N MET A 117 11.66 6.39 -4.19
CA MET A 117 10.46 5.84 -3.56
C MET A 117 9.83 4.72 -4.40
N LEU A 118 9.81 4.84 -5.73
CA LEU A 118 9.29 3.80 -6.61
C LEU A 118 10.16 2.53 -6.60
N VAL A 119 11.49 2.68 -6.56
CA VAL A 119 12.42 1.53 -6.45
C VAL A 119 12.19 0.78 -5.15
N ASP A 120 12.06 1.52 -4.04
CA ASP A 120 11.85 0.92 -2.71
C ASP A 120 10.48 0.27 -2.61
N ILE A 121 9.42 0.93 -3.10
CA ILE A 121 8.08 0.33 -3.21
C ILE A 121 8.14 -0.97 -4.01
N SER A 122 8.87 -0.98 -5.13
CA SER A 122 8.98 -2.17 -5.99
C SER A 122 9.70 -3.30 -5.27
N PHE A 123 10.81 -3.01 -4.60
CA PHE A 123 11.59 -4.02 -3.85
C PHE A 123 10.81 -4.55 -2.64
N TRP A 124 10.11 -3.66 -1.94
CA TRP A 124 9.24 -3.98 -0.83
C TRP A 124 8.07 -4.88 -1.27
N ALA A 125 7.40 -4.54 -2.36
CA ALA A 125 6.27 -5.31 -2.89
C ALA A 125 6.66 -6.74 -3.30
N LEU A 126 7.90 -6.98 -3.73
CA LEU A 126 8.41 -8.33 -4.00
C LEU A 126 8.50 -9.18 -2.74
N SER A 127 8.74 -8.56 -1.59
CA SER A 127 8.89 -9.25 -0.29
C SER A 127 7.53 -9.53 0.37
N TYR A 128 6.51 -8.73 0.09
CA TYR A 128 5.23 -8.76 0.79
C TYR A 128 4.03 -8.86 -0.18
N PRO A 129 3.84 -9.98 -0.90
CA PRO A 129 2.72 -10.16 -1.82
C PRO A 129 1.36 -10.08 -1.09
N TYR A 130 0.35 -9.49 -1.73
CA TYR A 130 -1.01 -9.29 -1.18
C TYR A 130 -1.09 -8.31 0.01
N SER A 131 -0.21 -7.31 0.02
CA SER A 131 -0.18 -6.26 1.06
C SER A 131 -0.80 -4.94 0.59
N ASN A 132 -0.98 -4.00 1.51
CA ASN A 132 -1.44 -2.65 1.19
C ASN A 132 -0.25 -1.70 1.06
N ILE A 133 -0.26 -0.89 0.00
CA ILE A 133 0.73 0.15 -0.27
C ILE A 133 -0.01 1.48 -0.28
N ILE A 134 0.44 2.42 0.55
CA ILE A 134 -0.10 3.78 0.61
C ILE A 134 1.00 4.74 0.19
N VAL A 135 0.76 5.57 -0.82
CA VAL A 135 1.74 6.53 -1.34
C VAL A 135 1.25 7.96 -1.11
N LEU A 136 2.00 8.70 -0.29
CA LEU A 136 1.78 10.11 0.02
C LEU A 136 2.80 10.96 -0.75
N SER A 137 2.50 11.23 -2.02
CA SER A 137 3.23 12.19 -2.84
C SER A 137 2.24 12.92 -3.77
N LYS A 138 2.50 14.20 -4.03
CA LYS A 138 1.77 15.02 -5.01
C LYS A 138 2.37 14.88 -6.41
N LYS A 139 3.61 14.39 -6.53
CA LYS A 139 4.42 14.38 -7.76
C LYS A 139 4.54 13.00 -8.39
N ILE A 140 3.44 12.25 -8.42
CA ILE A 140 3.39 11.00 -9.20
C ILE A 140 3.34 11.40 -10.68
N VAL A 141 4.37 11.03 -11.45
CA VAL A 141 4.49 11.39 -12.87
C VAL A 141 3.88 10.31 -13.76
N ARG A 142 3.37 10.66 -14.94
CA ARG A 142 2.70 9.72 -15.86
C ARG A 142 3.54 8.48 -16.15
N ASP A 143 4.85 8.62 -16.34
CA ASP A 143 5.73 7.52 -16.69
C ASP A 143 5.93 6.53 -15.52
N THR A 144 5.71 6.97 -14.29
CA THR A 144 5.73 6.10 -13.09
C THR A 144 4.45 5.27 -12.92
N ILE A 145 3.38 5.58 -13.67
CA ILE A 145 2.09 4.89 -13.58
C ILE A 145 2.21 3.42 -13.99
N LEU A 146 2.97 3.11 -15.04
CA LEU A 146 3.14 1.73 -15.52
C LEU A 146 3.72 0.82 -14.42
N SER A 147 4.61 1.36 -13.60
CA SER A 147 5.16 0.63 -12.45
C SER A 147 4.08 0.34 -11.41
N PHE A 148 3.19 1.30 -11.15
CA PHE A 148 2.04 1.11 -10.24
C PHE A 148 0.94 0.21 -10.82
N GLU A 149 0.73 0.16 -12.14
CA GLU A 149 -0.23 -0.75 -12.79
C GLU A 149 0.05 -2.22 -12.46
N SER A 150 1.33 -2.61 -12.44
CA SER A 150 1.72 -3.96 -12.03
C SER A 150 1.36 -4.26 -10.57
N LEU A 151 1.42 -3.24 -9.69
CA LEU A 151 1.12 -3.36 -8.27
C LEU A 151 -0.39 -3.45 -8.01
N TYR A 152 -1.25 -2.76 -8.77
CA TYR A 152 -2.70 -2.85 -8.61
C TYR A 152 -3.25 -4.27 -8.73
N ASN A 153 -2.63 -5.08 -9.60
CA ASN A 153 -3.08 -6.46 -9.80
C ASN A 153 -2.72 -7.40 -8.64
N THR A 154 -1.84 -6.95 -7.74
CA THR A 154 -1.22 -7.81 -6.72
C THR A 154 -1.32 -7.25 -5.29
N HIS A 155 -1.59 -5.94 -5.14
CA HIS A 155 -1.55 -5.19 -3.88
C HIS A 155 -2.74 -4.23 -3.78
N GLY A 156 -3.13 -3.91 -2.55
CA GLY A 156 -4.04 -2.80 -2.28
C GLY A 156 -3.30 -1.48 -2.37
N LEU A 157 -3.33 -0.80 -3.52
CA LEU A 157 -2.62 0.46 -3.74
C LEU A 157 -3.53 1.68 -3.54
N LEU A 158 -3.11 2.62 -2.69
CA LEU A 158 -3.79 3.90 -2.44
C LEU A 158 -2.84 5.08 -2.64
N LEU A 159 -3.24 6.04 -3.47
CA LEU A 159 -2.45 7.23 -3.79
C LEU A 159 -3.15 8.49 -3.22
N SER A 160 -2.40 9.38 -2.55
CA SER A 160 -2.94 10.59 -1.92
C SER A 160 -3.50 11.64 -2.89
N LYS A 161 -2.94 11.72 -4.11
CA LYS A 161 -3.43 12.61 -5.16
C LYS A 161 -3.13 11.99 -6.52
N THR A 162 -4.15 11.93 -7.35
CA THR A 162 -4.06 11.44 -8.73
C THR A 162 -4.57 12.54 -9.65
N GLU A 163 -3.97 12.70 -10.83
CA GLU A 163 -4.60 13.59 -11.81
C GLU A 163 -6.02 13.08 -12.13
N PRO A 164 -6.97 13.97 -12.43
CA PRO A 164 -8.41 13.64 -12.53
C PRO A 164 -8.79 12.61 -13.61
N HIS A 165 -7.83 12.13 -14.40
CA HIS A 165 -8.03 11.17 -15.47
C HIS A 165 -7.43 9.77 -15.16
N TRP A 166 -6.99 9.51 -13.92
CA TRP A 166 -6.40 8.22 -13.55
C TRP A 166 -7.45 7.26 -12.96
N LEU A 167 -7.33 5.98 -13.29
CA LEU A 167 -8.22 4.90 -12.85
C LEU A 167 -7.79 4.32 -11.49
N VAL A 168 -7.75 5.18 -10.46
CA VAL A 168 -7.31 4.80 -9.10
C VAL A 168 -8.54 4.57 -8.20
N PRO A 169 -8.48 3.70 -7.17
CA PRO A 169 -9.62 3.43 -6.29
C PRO A 169 -10.16 4.70 -5.64
N SER A 170 -11.48 4.73 -5.42
CA SER A 170 -12.35 5.89 -5.15
C SER A 170 -11.69 7.12 -4.50
N GLU A 171 -12.07 8.31 -4.97
CA GLU A 171 -11.62 9.61 -4.43
C GLU A 171 -11.75 9.74 -2.90
N SER A 172 -12.71 9.03 -2.28
CA SER A 172 -12.93 9.08 -0.83
C SER A 172 -11.72 8.64 0.00
N SER A 173 -10.96 7.65 -0.47
CA SER A 173 -9.78 7.14 0.25
C SER A 173 -8.60 8.10 0.14
N ALA A 174 -8.43 8.76 -1.01
CA ALA A 174 -7.42 9.79 -1.22
C ALA A 174 -7.73 11.06 -0.39
N LEU A 175 -9.01 11.47 -0.33
CA LEU A 175 -9.46 12.60 0.47
C LEU A 175 -9.25 12.38 1.97
N PHE A 176 -9.44 11.14 2.47
CA PHE A 176 -9.12 10.77 3.85
C PHE A 176 -7.64 10.96 4.17
N LEU A 177 -6.73 10.52 3.29
CA LEU A 177 -5.29 10.71 3.52
C LEU A 177 -4.92 12.19 3.55
N ALA A 178 -5.48 12.97 2.63
CA ALA A 178 -5.25 14.41 2.59
C ALA A 178 -5.85 15.14 3.81
N SER A 179 -6.91 14.63 4.44
CA SER A 179 -7.49 15.25 5.65
C SER A 179 -6.62 15.07 6.89
N LEU A 180 -5.81 14.01 6.97
CA LEU A 180 -4.87 13.80 8.09
C LEU A 180 -3.91 14.97 8.32
N PHE A 181 -3.66 15.77 7.27
CA PHE A 181 -2.76 16.92 7.30
C PHE A 181 -3.48 18.26 7.48
N LYS A 182 -4.82 18.28 7.52
CA LYS A 182 -5.64 19.52 7.58
C LYS A 182 -6.14 19.87 8.98
N ASP A 183 -6.21 18.89 9.90
CA ASP A 183 -6.72 19.11 11.25
C ASP A 183 -5.58 19.44 12.23
N GLN A 184 -5.33 20.73 12.45
CA GLN A 184 -4.72 21.22 13.69
C GLN A 184 -5.79 22.00 14.47
N PRO A 185 -6.02 21.70 15.75
CA PRO A 185 -6.83 22.58 16.58
C PRO A 185 -6.08 23.91 16.71
N GLU A 186 -6.74 25.00 16.33
CA GLU A 186 -6.29 26.35 16.68
C GLU A 186 -6.07 26.37 18.20
N ALA A 187 -4.83 26.57 18.63
CA ALA A 187 -4.51 26.75 20.03
C ALA A 187 -5.26 28.00 20.52
N SER A 188 -6.31 27.76 21.31
CA SER A 188 -7.07 28.80 22.01
C SER A 188 -6.27 29.43 23.15
#